data_AF-X1NWF5-F1
#
_entry.id   AF-X1NWF5-F1
#
_cell.length_a   1.000
_cell.length_b   1.000
_cell.length_c   1.000
_cell.angle_alpha   90.00
_cell.angle_beta   90.00
_cell.angle_gamma   90.00
#
_symmetry.space_group_name_H-M   'P 1'
#
loop_
_entity.id
_entity.type
_entity.pdbx_description
1 polymer ?
#
loop_
_entity_poly.entity_id
_entity_poly.type
_entity_poly.pdbx_seq_one_letter_code
_entity_poly.pdbx_strand_id
1 'polypeptide(L)'
;GQDSKYVSLENSVVVDFAMNKVCAAGTGSFIEEQAERLNVGVTDGEFNRLALDAKNPPAMGERCTVFIETDINLNQQRGVKVPDLCAGLCYSIVQNYLNKVVEDRRIGEVIFFQGGTAYNRGIKAAFEK
;
A
#
# COMPACT_ATOMS: atom_id res chain seq x y z
N GLY A 1 -11.08 0.86 3.72
CA GLY A 1 -11.59 0.33 2.42
C GLY A 1 -11.16 -1.12 2.27
N GLN A 2 -11.96 -1.98 1.62
CA GLN A 2 -11.82 -3.45 1.70
C GLN A 2 -11.42 -4.13 0.37
N ASP A 3 -11.34 -3.37 -0.72
CA ASP A 3 -10.95 -3.86 -2.03
C ASP A 3 -10.10 -2.83 -2.76
N SER A 4 -9.39 -3.31 -3.78
CA SER A 4 -8.56 -2.52 -4.68
C SER A 4 -8.89 -2.89 -6.12
N LYS A 5 -9.08 -1.87 -6.95
CA LYS A 5 -9.56 -2.02 -8.33
C LYS A 5 -8.54 -1.45 -9.31
N TYR A 6 -8.43 -2.08 -10.46
CA TYR A 6 -7.76 -1.59 -11.66
C TYR A 6 -8.82 -1.41 -12.74
N VAL A 7 -8.78 -0.28 -13.45
CA VAL A 7 -9.70 0.04 -14.55
C VAL A 7 -8.87 0.66 -15.66
N SER A 8 -8.96 0.10 -16.87
CA SER A 8 -8.37 0.70 -18.07
C SER A 8 -9.46 1.32 -18.93
N LEU A 9 -9.20 2.53 -19.43
CA LEU A 9 -10.11 3.28 -20.29
C LEU A 9 -9.46 3.53 -21.66
N GLU A 10 -10.22 3.30 -22.73
CA GLU A 10 -9.88 3.76 -24.08
C GLU A 10 -11.09 4.49 -24.67
N ASN A 11 -10.88 5.71 -25.18
CA ASN A 11 -11.96 6.55 -25.70
C ASN A 11 -13.16 6.69 -24.74
N SER A 12 -12.86 6.85 -23.45
CA SER A 12 -13.86 6.94 -22.35
C SER A 12 -14.69 5.67 -22.12
N VAL A 13 -14.28 4.53 -22.68
CA VAL A 13 -14.93 3.22 -22.47
C VAL A 13 -14.01 2.32 -21.66
N VAL A 14 -14.57 1.56 -20.72
CA VAL A 14 -13.83 0.54 -19.95
C VAL A 14 -13.48 -0.62 -20.87
N VAL A 15 -12.18 -0.87 -21.06
CA VAL A 15 -11.68 -1.96 -21.90
C VAL A 15 -11.07 -3.11 -21.09
N ASP A 16 -10.69 -2.85 -19.84
CA ASP A 16 -10.17 -3.86 -18.93
C ASP A 16 -10.48 -3.49 -17.47
N PHE A 17 -10.62 -4.51 -16.63
CA PHE A 17 -10.99 -4.37 -15.23
C PHE A 17 -10.45 -5.54 -14.40
N ALA A 18 -9.89 -5.22 -13.24
CA ALA A 18 -9.53 -6.22 -12.25
C ALA A 18 -9.83 -5.71 -10.83
N MET A 19 -10.10 -6.64 -9.93
CA MET A 19 -10.31 -6.37 -8.51
C MET A 19 -9.70 -7.52 -7.72
N ASN A 20 -9.05 -7.21 -6.59
CA ASN A 20 -8.54 -8.25 -5.71
C ASN A 20 -9.68 -9.16 -5.21
N LYS A 21 -9.46 -10.47 -5.21
CA LYS A 21 -10.42 -11.45 -4.68
C LYS A 21 -10.08 -11.72 -3.21
N VAL A 22 -10.99 -11.35 -2.30
CA VAL A 22 -11.01 -11.76 -0.87
C VAL A 22 -9.66 -11.58 -0.15
N CYS A 23 -8.93 -10.50 -0.44
CA CYS A 23 -7.66 -10.22 0.23
C CYS A 23 -7.64 -8.80 0.77
N ALA A 24 -7.44 -8.65 2.08
CA ALA A 24 -7.20 -7.36 2.71
C ALA A 24 -5.81 -6.80 2.39
N ALA A 25 -4.90 -7.63 1.84
CA ALA A 25 -3.61 -7.15 1.39
C ALA A 25 -3.84 -6.15 0.26
N GLY A 26 -3.18 -5.00 0.35
CA GLY A 26 -3.34 -3.94 -0.64
C GLY A 26 -4.51 -2.98 -0.38
N THR A 27 -5.22 -3.06 0.75
CA THR A 27 -6.40 -2.23 1.03
C THR A 27 -6.17 -1.21 2.16
N GLY A 28 -7.06 -0.22 2.26
CA GLY A 28 -6.98 0.80 3.31
C GLY A 28 -7.21 0.26 4.73
N SER A 29 -8.04 -0.78 4.90
CA SER A 29 -8.26 -1.38 6.23
C SER A 29 -7.01 -2.06 6.78
N PHE A 30 -6.16 -2.59 5.91
CA PHE A 30 -4.89 -3.15 6.33
C PHE A 30 -3.91 -2.07 6.83
N ILE A 31 -3.93 -0.87 6.25
CA ILE A 31 -3.14 0.27 6.75
C ILE A 31 -3.60 0.63 8.17
N GLU A 32 -4.91 0.74 8.38
CA GLU A 32 -5.49 1.08 9.68
C GLU A 32 -5.08 0.06 10.75
N GLU A 33 -5.23 -1.23 10.46
CA GLU A 33 -4.86 -2.32 11.38
C GLU A 33 -3.37 -2.30 11.76
N GLN A 34 -2.48 -2.14 10.78
CA GLN A 34 -1.03 -2.14 11.06
C GLN A 34 -0.57 -0.86 11.75
N ALA A 35 -1.17 0.29 11.42
CA ALA A 35 -0.88 1.56 12.07
C ALA A 35 -1.30 1.54 13.55
N GLU A 36 -2.47 0.98 13.88
CA GLU A 36 -2.91 0.81 15.27
C GLU A 36 -1.92 -0.03 16.08
N ARG A 37 -1.41 -1.13 15.50
CA ARG A 37 -0.41 -2.00 16.14
C ARG A 37 0.96 -1.33 16.32
N LEU A 38 1.32 -0.42 15.42
CA LEU A 38 2.51 0.42 15.54
C LEU A 38 2.30 1.60 16.49
N ASN A 39 1.08 1.76 17.04
CA ASN A 39 0.65 2.91 17.84
C ASN A 39 0.86 4.25 17.09
N VAL A 40 0.44 4.28 15.82
CA VAL A 40 0.56 5.42 14.91
C VAL A 40 -0.81 5.86 14.42
N GLY A 41 -1.08 7.16 14.50
CA GLY A 41 -2.32 7.76 13.99
C GLY A 41 -2.38 7.78 12.46
N VAL A 42 -3.48 7.26 11.88
CA VAL A 42 -3.75 7.40 10.44
C VAL A 42 -4.55 8.67 10.14
N THR A 43 -5.55 8.98 10.98
CA THR A 43 -6.53 10.05 10.76
C THR A 43 -5.98 11.45 11.03
N ASP A 44 -5.00 11.57 11.92
CA ASP A 44 -4.29 12.82 12.23
C ASP A 44 -3.10 13.11 11.30
N GLY A 45 -2.83 12.20 10.36
CA GLY A 45 -1.75 12.31 9.39
C GLY A 45 -0.37 11.89 9.91
N GLU A 46 -0.26 11.36 11.13
CA GLU A 46 1.02 10.92 11.70
C GLU A 46 1.69 9.85 10.83
N PHE A 47 0.92 8.83 10.41
CA PHE A 47 1.40 7.76 9.54
C PHE A 47 2.04 8.30 8.26
N ASN A 48 1.41 9.29 7.63
CA ASN A 48 1.92 9.90 6.40
C ASN A 48 3.25 10.60 6.63
N ARG A 49 3.36 11.37 7.71
CA ARG A 49 4.60 12.06 8.06
C ARG A 49 5.73 11.06 8.32
N LEU A 50 5.46 10.03 9.12
CA LEU A 50 6.44 8.97 9.42
C LEU A 50 6.89 8.23 8.17
N ALA A 51 5.97 7.82 7.29
CA ALA A 51 6.31 7.14 6.04
C ALA A 51 7.18 8.02 5.12
N LEU A 52 6.93 9.33 5.06
CA LEU A 52 7.72 10.26 4.23
C LEU A 52 9.08 10.62 4.85
N ASP A 53 9.23 10.54 6.17
CA ASP A 53 10.48 10.81 6.89
C ASP A 53 11.47 9.63 6.86
N ALA A 54 11.01 8.44 6.42
CA ALA A 54 11.79 7.22 6.31
C ALA A 54 13.10 7.42 5.53
N LYS A 55 14.15 6.70 5.97
CA LYS A 55 15.48 6.76 5.34
C LYS A 55 15.85 5.43 4.71
N ASN A 56 15.51 4.33 5.37
CA ASN A 56 15.90 2.97 4.97
C ASN A 56 14.70 2.00 5.18
N PRO A 57 13.62 2.15 4.40
CA PRO A 57 12.46 1.27 4.49
C PRO A 57 12.86 -0.19 4.16
N PRO A 58 12.54 -1.17 5.02
CA PRO A 58 12.81 -2.57 4.73
C PRO A 58 11.82 -3.12 3.70
N ALA A 59 12.24 -4.14 2.95
CA ALA A 59 11.32 -4.93 2.14
C ALA A 59 10.53 -5.90 3.05
N MET A 60 9.20 -5.82 3.02
CA MET A 60 8.29 -6.66 3.83
C MET A 60 7.40 -7.58 2.97
N GLY A 61 7.87 -7.88 1.76
CA GLY A 61 7.16 -8.72 0.79
C GLY A 61 5.87 -8.09 0.25
N GLU A 62 5.13 -8.89 -0.53
CA GLU A 62 3.99 -8.45 -1.34
C GLU A 62 2.87 -9.51 -1.37
N ARG A 63 2.91 -10.50 -0.46
CA ARG A 63 2.09 -11.72 -0.55
C ARG A 63 0.70 -11.56 0.05
N CYS A 64 0.56 -11.79 1.35
CA CYS A 64 -0.71 -11.63 2.08
C CYS A 64 -0.44 -10.86 3.37
N THR A 65 -1.52 -10.35 3.97
CA THR A 65 -1.46 -9.56 5.22
C THR A 65 -0.70 -10.27 6.33
N VAL A 66 -0.89 -11.58 6.50
CA VAL A 66 -0.23 -12.40 7.52
C VAL A 66 1.30 -12.42 7.36
N PHE A 67 1.80 -12.51 6.11
CA PHE A 67 3.24 -12.49 5.87
C PHE A 67 3.84 -11.10 6.04
N ILE A 68 3.14 -10.06 5.54
CA ILE A 68 3.56 -8.67 5.72
C ILE A 68 3.62 -8.33 7.22
N GLU A 69 2.62 -8.76 7.99
CA GLU A 69 2.59 -8.61 9.44
C GLU A 69 3.77 -9.31 10.12
N THR A 70 4.07 -10.55 9.70
CA THR A 70 5.22 -11.30 10.21
C THR A 70 6.52 -10.53 9.97
N ASP A 71 6.68 -9.97 8.76
CA ASP A 71 7.85 -9.16 8.42
C ASP A 71 7.90 -7.85 9.22
N ILE A 72 6.78 -7.19 9.49
CA ILE A 72 6.72 -6.02 10.38
C ILE A 72 7.23 -6.39 11.77
N ASN A 73 6.73 -7.48 12.36
CA ASN A 73 7.14 -7.93 13.69
C ASN A 73 8.64 -8.29 13.74
N LEU A 74 9.15 -8.98 12.71
CA LEU A 74 10.57 -9.31 12.61
C LEU A 74 11.46 -8.07 12.50
N ASN A 75 11.03 -7.07 11.71
CA ASN A 75 11.77 -5.82 11.58
C ASN A 75 11.70 -4.96 12.86
N GLN A 76 10.56 -4.95 13.57
CA GLN A 76 10.47 -4.33 14.90
C GLN A 76 11.44 -4.97 15.89
N GLN A 77 11.51 -6.31 15.95
CA GLN A 77 12.45 -7.03 16.83
C GLN A 77 13.92 -6.74 16.48
N ARG A 78 14.21 -6.44 15.21
CA ARG A 78 15.54 -6.01 14.74
C ARG A 78 15.83 -4.53 15.00
N GLY A 79 14.90 -3.79 15.61
CA GLY A 79 15.07 -2.38 15.95
C GLY A 79 14.90 -1.43 14.75
N VAL A 80 14.23 -1.86 13.68
CA VAL A 80 13.89 -0.96 12.57
C VAL A 80 12.96 0.14 13.09
N LYS A 81 13.25 1.38 12.68
CA LYS A 81 12.52 2.55 13.18
C LYS A 81 11.11 2.60 12.61
N VAL A 82 10.15 3.11 13.39
CA VAL A 82 8.74 3.24 12.99
C VAL A 82 8.56 3.99 11.64
N PRO A 83 9.25 5.12 11.35
CA PRO A 83 9.23 5.74 10.03
C PRO A 83 9.53 4.77 8.88
N ASP A 84 10.61 3.98 9.02
CA ASP A 84 11.02 3.01 8.01
C ASP A 84 10.00 1.88 7.89
N LEU A 85 9.38 1.47 9.00
CA LEU A 85 8.30 0.47 8.99
C LEU A 85 7.05 0.97 8.27
N CYS A 86 6.60 2.20 8.55
CA CYS A 86 5.46 2.82 7.87
C CYS A 86 5.69 2.90 6.35
N ALA A 87 6.88 3.32 5.94
CA ALA A 87 7.25 3.37 4.53
C ALA A 87 7.34 1.97 3.89
N GLY A 88 7.95 0.99 4.57
CA GLY A 88 7.99 -0.40 4.10
C GLY A 88 6.59 -0.99 3.90
N LEU A 89 5.66 -0.71 4.81
CA LEU A 89 4.25 -1.09 4.67
C LEU A 89 3.61 -0.42 3.43
N CYS A 90 3.86 0.86 3.18
CA CYS A 90 3.38 1.52 1.96
C CYS A 90 3.87 0.82 0.69
N TYR A 91 5.17 0.50 0.63
CA TYR A 91 5.73 -0.25 -0.51
C TYR A 91 5.09 -1.62 -0.65
N SER A 92 4.97 -2.38 0.43
CA SER A 92 4.34 -3.72 0.40
C SER A 92 2.91 -3.70 -0.11
N ILE A 93 2.13 -2.67 0.24
CA ILE A 93 0.76 -2.49 -0.23
C ILE A 93 0.73 -2.17 -1.73
N VAL A 94 1.58 -1.26 -2.19
CA VAL A 94 1.68 -0.89 -3.62
C VAL A 94 2.15 -2.09 -4.45
N GLN A 95 3.20 -2.78 -4.01
CA GLN A 95 3.72 -3.96 -4.71
C GLN A 95 2.69 -5.10 -4.74
N ASN A 96 1.95 -5.31 -3.65
CA ASN A 96 0.85 -6.26 -3.65
C ASN A 96 -0.23 -5.89 -4.69
N TYR A 97 -0.64 -4.62 -4.75
CA TYR A 97 -1.62 -4.17 -5.75
C TYR A 97 -1.11 -4.38 -7.19
N LEU A 98 0.13 -3.97 -7.46
CA LEU A 98 0.75 -4.14 -8.76
C LEU A 98 0.84 -5.62 -9.16
N ASN A 99 1.22 -6.50 -8.23
CA ASN A 99 1.47 -7.90 -8.56
C ASN A 99 0.25 -8.83 -8.43
N LYS A 100 -0.86 -8.37 -7.84
CA LYS A 100 -2.08 -9.18 -7.64
C LYS A 100 -3.33 -8.61 -8.29
N VAL A 101 -3.36 -7.32 -8.62
CA VAL A 101 -4.50 -6.68 -9.26
C VAL A 101 -4.14 -6.23 -10.67
N VAL A 102 -3.00 -5.54 -10.83
CA VAL A 102 -2.55 -5.10 -12.15
C VAL A 102 -1.96 -6.28 -12.94
N GLU A 103 -1.06 -7.04 -12.33
CA GLU A 103 -0.33 -8.15 -12.94
C GLU A 103 0.38 -7.71 -14.24
N ASP A 104 0.06 -8.33 -15.37
CA ASP A 104 0.60 -8.03 -16.70
C ASP A 104 -0.27 -7.06 -17.52
N ARG A 105 -1.29 -6.44 -16.88
CA ARG A 105 -2.19 -5.50 -17.55
C ARG A 105 -1.50 -4.20 -17.93
N ARG A 106 -1.96 -3.61 -19.03
CA ARG A 106 -1.40 -2.40 -19.62
C ARG A 106 -1.64 -1.15 -18.75
N ILE A 107 -0.59 -0.61 -18.16
CA ILE A 107 -0.63 0.72 -17.52
C ILE A 107 -0.47 1.80 -18.62
N GLY A 108 -1.41 2.75 -18.69
CA GLY A 108 -1.35 3.88 -19.62
C GLY A 108 -0.46 5.03 -19.14
N GLU A 109 -0.29 6.06 -19.97
CA GLU A 109 0.52 7.25 -19.63
C GLU A 109 -0.16 8.18 -18.61
N VAL A 110 -1.49 8.17 -18.57
CA VAL A 110 -2.28 8.98 -17.64
C VAL A 110 -2.88 8.06 -16.59
N ILE A 111 -2.43 8.22 -15.34
CA ILE A 111 -2.90 7.44 -14.20
C ILE A 111 -3.79 8.31 -13.32
N PHE A 112 -5.01 7.83 -13.05
CA PHE A 112 -5.91 8.44 -12.07
C PHE A 112 -6.04 7.53 -10.85
N PHE A 113 -5.46 7.96 -9.73
CA PHE A 113 -5.52 7.23 -8.46
C PHE A 113 -6.56 7.86 -7.53
N GLN A 114 -7.56 7.09 -7.09
CA GLN A 114 -8.63 7.55 -6.20
C GLN A 114 -8.94 6.58 -5.07
N GLY A 115 -9.77 7.04 -4.13
CA GLY A 115 -10.21 6.29 -2.96
C GLY A 115 -9.57 6.80 -1.67
N GLY A 116 -9.91 6.20 -0.53
CA GLY A 116 -9.38 6.62 0.78
C GLY A 116 -7.84 6.56 0.86
N THR A 117 -7.25 5.55 0.22
CA THR A 117 -5.79 5.37 0.15
C THR A 117 -5.09 6.45 -0.67
N ALA A 118 -5.80 7.16 -1.56
CA ALA A 118 -5.23 8.29 -2.31
C ALA A 118 -4.95 9.52 -1.43
N TYR A 119 -5.59 9.64 -0.26
CA TYR A 119 -5.24 10.65 0.75
C TYR A 119 -3.98 10.29 1.55
N ASN A 120 -3.53 9.04 1.48
CA ASN A 120 -2.29 8.62 2.10
C ASN A 120 -1.11 8.98 1.19
N ARG A 121 -0.38 10.03 1.57
CA ARG A 121 0.80 10.53 0.84
C ARG A 121 1.95 9.53 0.81
N GLY A 122 2.06 8.64 1.80
CA GLY A 122 3.04 7.56 1.79
C GLY A 122 2.74 6.53 0.68
N ILE A 123 1.48 6.14 0.53
CA ILE A 123 1.03 5.26 -0.57
C ILE A 123 1.24 5.93 -1.92
N LYS A 124 0.87 7.22 -2.03
CA LYS A 124 1.11 7.99 -3.27
C LYS A 124 2.61 7.99 -3.64
N ALA A 125 3.48 8.33 -2.68
CA ALA A 125 4.93 8.34 -2.92
C ALA A 125 5.48 6.94 -3.29
N ALA A 126 4.90 5.88 -2.75
CA ALA A 126 5.28 4.50 -3.09
C ALA A 126 4.86 4.09 -4.52
N PHE A 127 3.79 4.66 -5.08
CA PHE A 127 3.43 4.49 -6.49
C PHE A 127 4.31 5.32 -7.45
N GLU A 128 4.85 6.45 -7.00
CA GLU A 128 5.63 7.39 -7.82
C GLU A 128 7.12 7.00 -7.96
N LYS A 129 7.53 5.87 -7.38
CA LYS A 129 8.92 5.40 -7.37
C LYS A 129 9.13 4.24 -8.33
#